data_AF-A0A2P6NQV7-F1
#
_entry.id   AF-A0A2P6NQV7-F1
#
_cell.length_a   1.000
_cell.length_b   1.000
_cell.length_c   1.000
_cell.angle_alpha   90.00
_cell.angle_beta   90.00
_cell.angle_gamma   90.00
#
_symmetry.space_group_name_H-M   'P 1'
#
loop_
_entity.id
_entity.type
_entity.pdbx_description
1 polymer ?
#
loop_
_entity_poly.entity_id
_entity_poly.type
_entity_poly.pdbx_seq_one_letter_code
_entity_poly.pdbx_strand_id
1 'polypeptide(L)'
;MNTRSDQLSDILWGETECINGRLNYRMNHQNQTEVFCGCESLWEGERCDIPWRADEDWLMWVSFYQAFNTISFLYLTILCLREILAVFKTLDEARMYSVAMFCLILAGIGTAFRVAAFALDPHGIRWGVRSRQVFVLLYAVPVITWIAAGYGVCLYWMEVCCYQELSKDSRFVKKLRPVLYSLITMCLVILAPITFWPATVGDPRADLLRYGTVQLFFIGFLIITIIYGCSLRSYLRDLTSETAQNMRRKITMYIILLVLSYLTILGCSVALVKYRTAHEKYAYLITHLVNRAAEVLLVANWVILFKKGPETKRGEHSSSNSILGDSLRSNSMKYPSTMEEDSLLGDDDPHDHHDRDDDTSR
;
A
#
# COMPACT_ATOMS: atom_id res chain seq x y z
N MET A 1 -40.06 45.49 -35.07
CA MET A 1 -40.29 44.55 -33.96
C MET A 1 -38.95 43.98 -33.52
N ASN A 2 -38.21 44.69 -32.67
CA ASN A 2 -36.92 44.23 -32.16
C ASN A 2 -36.56 44.98 -30.87
N THR A 3 -37.53 45.09 -29.96
CA THR A 3 -37.43 45.88 -28.72
C THR A 3 -37.60 45.03 -27.45
N ARG A 4 -37.55 43.68 -27.58
CA ARG A 4 -37.77 42.75 -26.46
C ARG A 4 -36.50 42.00 -26.01
N SER A 5 -35.39 42.07 -26.75
CA SER A 5 -34.10 41.50 -26.30
C SER A 5 -33.39 42.43 -25.30
N ASP A 6 -33.50 43.74 -25.50
CA ASP A 6 -32.69 44.72 -24.76
C ASP A 6 -33.35 45.09 -23.42
N GLN A 7 -34.63 44.77 -23.21
CA GLN A 7 -35.26 44.87 -21.89
C GLN A 7 -35.02 43.65 -20.99
N LEU A 8 -34.54 42.53 -21.54
CA LEU A 8 -34.17 41.36 -20.72
C LEU A 8 -32.73 41.43 -20.22
N SER A 9 -31.86 42.20 -20.89
CA SER A 9 -30.55 42.53 -20.32
C SER A 9 -30.73 43.40 -19.08
N ASP A 10 -31.54 44.45 -19.14
CA ASP A 10 -31.60 45.48 -18.10
C ASP A 10 -32.34 45.06 -16.81
N ILE A 11 -33.18 44.02 -16.85
CA ILE A 11 -33.86 43.46 -15.66
C ILE A 11 -32.98 42.41 -14.94
N LEU A 12 -31.93 41.89 -15.58
CA LEU A 12 -30.98 40.95 -14.96
C LEU A 12 -29.72 41.61 -14.37
N TRP A 13 -29.61 42.95 -14.42
CA TRP A 13 -28.55 43.73 -13.75
C TRP A 13 -28.94 44.18 -12.34
N GLY A 14 -29.92 43.53 -11.71
CA GLY A 14 -30.00 43.51 -10.25
C GLY A 14 -28.80 42.74 -9.71
N GLU A 15 -27.68 43.44 -9.58
CA GLU A 15 -26.39 43.06 -9.01
C GLU A 15 -26.41 41.75 -8.20
N THR A 16 -26.14 40.63 -8.88
CA THR A 16 -25.53 39.47 -8.22
C THR A 16 -24.04 39.55 -8.50
N GLU A 17 -23.39 40.56 -7.90
CA GLU A 17 -21.94 40.57 -7.82
C GLU A 17 -21.49 39.35 -7.02
N CYS A 18 -20.82 38.42 -7.68
CA CYS A 18 -20.21 37.29 -7.02
C CYS A 18 -19.02 37.80 -6.19
N ILE A 19 -19.22 37.92 -4.88
CA ILE A 19 -18.22 38.45 -3.92
C ILE A 19 -16.87 37.71 -4.04
N ASN A 20 -16.88 36.41 -4.35
CA ASN A 20 -15.68 35.60 -4.61
C ASN A 20 -15.92 34.56 -5.71
N GLY A 21 -16.05 34.98 -6.97
CA GLY A 21 -16.19 34.01 -8.06
C GLY A 21 -16.57 34.60 -9.40
N ARG A 22 -16.99 33.73 -10.31
CA ARG A 22 -17.53 34.11 -11.62
C ARG A 22 -18.96 33.63 -11.73
N LEU A 23 -19.78 34.46 -12.38
CA LEU A 23 -21.13 34.06 -12.77
C LEU A 23 -21.02 32.83 -13.69
N ASN A 24 -21.65 31.73 -13.30
CA ASN A 24 -21.69 30.49 -14.04
C ASN A 24 -23.15 30.11 -14.33
N TYR A 25 -23.35 29.36 -15.41
CA TYR A 25 -24.66 28.93 -15.89
C TYR A 25 -24.71 27.41 -15.89
N ARG A 26 -25.73 26.82 -15.26
CA ARG A 26 -25.97 25.37 -15.28
C ARG A 26 -27.41 25.08 -15.63
N MET A 27 -27.63 24.08 -16.48
CA MET A 27 -28.97 23.55 -16.72
C MET A 27 -29.36 22.62 -15.55
N ASN A 28 -30.45 22.94 -14.87
CA ASN A 28 -30.98 22.11 -13.80
C ASN A 28 -31.68 20.85 -14.36
N HIS A 29 -32.12 19.94 -13.48
CA HIS A 29 -32.83 18.71 -13.87
C HIS A 29 -34.17 18.95 -14.60
N GLN A 30 -34.65 20.19 -14.62
CA GLN A 30 -35.87 20.63 -15.31
C GLN A 30 -35.57 21.42 -16.60
N ASN A 31 -34.32 21.37 -17.11
CA ASN A 31 -33.84 22.12 -18.28
C ASN A 31 -33.98 23.65 -18.15
N GLN A 32 -33.97 24.19 -16.93
CA GLN A 32 -33.91 25.62 -16.69
C GLN A 32 -32.46 26.04 -16.44
N THR A 33 -32.06 27.16 -17.04
CA THR A 33 -30.75 27.77 -16.80
C THR A 33 -30.75 28.43 -15.42
N GLU A 34 -30.07 27.81 -14.47
CA GLU A 34 -29.76 28.39 -13.16
C GLU A 34 -28.49 29.24 -13.27
N VAL A 35 -28.58 30.49 -12.80
CA VAL A 35 -27.46 31.41 -12.67
C VAL A 35 -26.93 31.32 -11.26
N PHE A 36 -25.64 31.07 -11.08
CA PHE A 36 -25.01 30.98 -9.76
C PHE A 36 -23.58 31.53 -9.76
N CYS A 37 -23.09 31.91 -8.58
CA CYS A 37 -21.70 32.33 -8.40
C CYS A 37 -20.81 31.11 -8.20
N GLY A 38 -20.03 30.73 -9.22
CA GLY A 38 -19.10 29.61 -9.17
C GLY A 38 -17.70 30.04 -8.72
N CYS A 39 -17.05 29.21 -7.90
CA CYS A 39 -15.83 29.63 -7.21
C CYS A 39 -14.60 29.45 -8.08
N GLU A 40 -13.64 30.38 -7.97
CA GLU A 40 -12.36 30.25 -8.68
C GLU A 40 -11.50 29.13 -8.08
N SER A 41 -11.70 28.81 -6.79
CA SER A 41 -11.07 27.69 -6.11
C SER A 41 -11.98 26.47 -6.10
N LEU A 42 -11.46 25.31 -6.54
CA LEU A 42 -12.11 24.00 -6.40
C LEU A 42 -12.51 23.66 -4.95
N TRP A 43 -11.89 24.34 -3.98
CA TRP A 43 -12.02 24.09 -2.54
C TRP A 43 -12.99 25.03 -1.83
N GLU A 44 -13.77 25.82 -2.58
CA GLU A 44 -14.79 26.75 -2.07
C GLU A 44 -16.22 26.33 -2.44
N GLY A 45 -16.38 25.19 -3.11
CA GLY A 45 -17.68 24.64 -3.51
C GLY A 45 -18.18 25.13 -4.87
N GLU A 46 -19.42 24.79 -5.22
CA GLU A 46 -20.07 25.25 -6.47
C GLU A 46 -20.72 26.64 -6.30
N ARG A 47 -20.98 27.09 -5.06
CA ARG A 47 -21.65 28.36 -4.74
C ARG A 47 -20.83 29.15 -3.72
N CYS A 48 -20.46 30.39 -4.05
CA CYS A 48 -19.53 31.22 -3.25
C CYS A 48 -20.21 32.36 -2.49
N ASP A 49 -21.39 32.12 -1.93
CA ASP A 49 -22.06 33.15 -1.15
C ASP A 49 -21.22 33.53 0.08
N ILE A 50 -20.57 32.54 0.71
CA ILE A 50 -19.55 32.73 1.77
C ILE A 50 -18.40 31.74 1.52
N PRO A 51 -17.14 32.21 1.33
CA PRO A 51 -16.01 31.31 1.13
C PRO A 51 -15.79 30.46 2.38
N TRP A 52 -15.48 29.17 2.21
CA TRP A 52 -15.40 28.21 3.32
C TRP A 52 -14.44 28.66 4.43
N ARG A 53 -13.35 29.35 4.06
CA ARG A 53 -12.38 29.93 4.99
C ARG A 53 -12.94 31.01 5.93
N ALA A 54 -14.10 31.59 5.63
CA ALA A 54 -14.75 32.62 6.44
C ALA A 54 -15.79 32.04 7.41
N ASP A 55 -16.06 30.73 7.34
CA ASP A 55 -17.01 30.03 8.19
C ASP A 55 -16.28 29.43 9.41
N GLU A 56 -16.42 30.06 10.58
CA GLU A 56 -15.69 29.70 11.80
C GLU A 56 -16.05 28.30 12.32
N ASP A 57 -17.34 27.93 12.27
CA ASP A 57 -17.83 26.63 12.69
C ASP A 57 -17.26 25.52 11.80
N TRP A 58 -17.23 25.76 10.50
CA TRP A 58 -16.57 24.86 9.56
C TRP A 58 -15.06 24.73 9.83
N LEU A 59 -14.37 25.83 10.09
CA LEU A 59 -12.93 25.81 10.38
C LEU A 59 -12.58 25.03 11.65
N MET A 60 -13.51 24.92 12.61
CA MET A 60 -13.35 24.05 13.77
C MET A 60 -13.24 22.59 13.36
N TRP A 61 -14.16 22.11 12.50
CA TRP A 61 -14.14 20.75 11.97
C TRP A 61 -12.90 20.46 11.12
N VAL A 62 -12.48 21.42 10.30
CA VAL A 62 -11.25 21.33 9.51
C VAL A 62 -10.03 21.22 10.43
N SER A 63 -9.99 21.96 11.54
CA SER A 63 -8.89 21.90 12.51
C SER A 63 -8.84 20.53 13.22
N PHE A 64 -9.99 19.97 13.59
CA PHE A 64 -10.04 18.62 14.15
C PHE A 64 -9.57 17.57 13.14
N TYR A 65 -10.04 17.66 11.90
CA TYR A 65 -9.60 16.83 10.79
C TYR A 65 -8.08 16.92 10.56
N GLN A 66 -7.54 18.14 10.58
CA GLN A 66 -6.11 18.42 10.44
C GLN A 66 -5.29 17.76 11.55
N ALA A 67 -5.67 17.99 12.81
CA ALA A 67 -4.97 17.46 13.98
C ALA A 67 -5.01 15.92 13.99
N PHE A 68 -6.19 15.34 13.77
CA PHE A 68 -6.38 13.88 13.73
C PHE A 68 -5.49 13.21 12.69
N ASN A 69 -5.45 13.73 11.46
CA ASN A 69 -4.63 13.17 10.39
C ASN A 69 -3.14 13.39 10.64
N THR A 70 -2.74 14.57 11.12
CA THR A 70 -1.35 14.86 11.45
C THR A 70 -0.82 13.87 12.50
N ILE A 71 -1.58 13.66 13.58
CA ILE A 71 -1.21 12.72 14.64
C ILE A 71 -1.16 11.28 14.12
N SER A 72 -2.16 10.87 13.34
CA SER A 72 -2.25 9.50 12.80
C SER A 72 -1.06 9.17 11.88
N PHE A 73 -0.72 10.06 10.94
CA PHE A 73 0.42 9.85 10.05
C PHE A 73 1.77 10.02 10.77
N LEU A 74 1.86 10.87 11.79
CA LEU A 74 3.06 10.97 12.62
C LEU A 74 3.31 9.68 13.39
N TYR A 75 2.27 9.12 14.00
CA TYR A 75 2.34 7.84 14.69
C TYR A 75 2.79 6.72 13.73
N LEU A 76 2.22 6.64 12.53
CA LEU A 76 2.66 5.67 11.51
C LEU A 76 4.11 5.89 11.06
N THR A 77 4.55 7.14 10.94
CA THR A 77 5.95 7.47 10.61
C THR A 77 6.89 6.93 11.68
N ILE A 78 6.56 7.16 12.96
CA ILE A 78 7.33 6.65 14.10
C ILE A 78 7.34 5.13 14.10
N LEU A 79 6.21 4.47 13.80
CA LEU A 79 6.16 3.01 13.70
C LEU A 79 7.04 2.47 12.57
N CYS A 80 7.00 3.09 11.38
CA CYS A 80 7.88 2.70 10.28
C CYS A 80 9.36 2.84 10.67
N LEU A 81 9.74 3.98 11.28
CA LEU A 81 11.10 4.21 11.77
C LEU A 81 11.52 3.19 12.83
N ARG A 82 10.64 2.86 13.77
CA ARG A 82 10.92 1.85 14.79
C ARG A 82 11.21 0.49 14.18
N GLU A 83 10.40 0.04 13.21
CA GLU A 83 10.62 -1.24 12.54
C GLU A 83 11.89 -1.22 11.68
N ILE A 84 12.19 -0.11 10.99
CA ILE A 84 13.46 0.06 10.26
C ILE A 84 14.66 -0.10 11.22
N LEU A 85 14.62 0.59 12.37
CA LEU A 85 15.68 0.50 13.38
C LEU A 85 15.79 -0.90 13.99
N ALA A 86 14.66 -1.60 14.16
CA ALA A 86 14.66 -2.99 14.63
C ALA A 86 15.35 -3.91 13.63
N VAL A 87 15.09 -3.73 12.33
CA VAL A 87 15.72 -4.51 11.26
C VAL A 87 17.23 -4.25 11.18
N PHE A 88 17.67 -3.01 11.32
CA PHE A 88 19.11 -2.67 11.35
C PHE A 88 19.88 -3.35 12.50
N LYS A 89 19.21 -3.63 13.62
CA LYS A 89 19.85 -4.26 14.79
C LYS A 89 20.02 -5.78 14.65
N THR A 90 19.30 -6.43 13.73
CA THR A 90 19.27 -7.90 13.57
C THR A 90 20.09 -8.36 12.36
N LEU A 91 21.35 -7.91 12.26
CA LEU A 91 22.25 -7.98 11.09
C LEU A 91 22.46 -9.35 10.42
N ASP A 92 22.05 -10.47 11.00
CA ASP A 92 22.40 -11.84 10.55
C ASP A 92 21.62 -12.36 9.32
N GLU A 93 20.61 -11.63 8.82
CA GLU A 93 19.68 -12.09 7.76
C GLU A 93 19.52 -11.05 6.62
N ALA A 94 20.63 -10.42 6.22
CA ALA A 94 20.69 -9.18 5.44
C ALA A 94 19.82 -9.08 4.16
N ARG A 95 19.51 -10.19 3.46
CA ARG A 95 18.82 -10.13 2.15
C ARG A 95 17.31 -9.97 2.25
N MET A 96 16.61 -10.76 3.08
CA MET A 96 15.15 -10.63 3.26
C MET A 96 14.77 -9.30 3.88
N TYR A 97 15.61 -8.80 4.77
CA TYR A 97 15.44 -7.51 5.41
C TYR A 97 15.66 -6.33 4.46
N SER A 98 16.40 -6.49 3.36
CA SER A 98 16.60 -5.40 2.38
C SER A 98 15.30 -4.95 1.70
N VAL A 99 14.44 -5.90 1.30
CA VAL A 99 13.16 -5.58 0.63
C VAL A 99 12.13 -5.07 1.63
N ALA A 100 12.06 -5.65 2.83
CA ALA A 100 11.20 -5.15 3.90
C ALA A 100 11.58 -3.72 4.31
N MET A 101 12.89 -3.44 4.45
CA MET A 101 13.39 -2.09 4.72
C MET A 101 13.04 -1.12 3.60
N PHE A 102 13.23 -1.50 2.33
CA PHE A 102 12.83 -0.67 1.20
C PHE A 102 11.34 -0.29 1.28
N CYS A 103 10.45 -1.25 1.56
CA CYS A 103 9.02 -1.00 1.69
C CYS A 103 8.71 -0.08 2.88
N LEU A 104 9.32 -0.31 4.03
CA LEU A 104 9.13 0.51 5.24
C LEU A 104 9.66 1.93 5.07
N ILE A 105 10.78 2.12 4.35
CA ILE A 105 11.33 3.44 4.01
C ILE A 105 10.35 4.19 3.12
N LEU A 106 9.86 3.57 2.04
CA LEU A 106 8.87 4.19 1.16
C LEU A 106 7.56 4.53 1.87
N ALA A 107 7.08 3.63 2.74
CA ALA A 107 5.93 3.86 3.59
C ALA A 107 6.15 5.07 4.50
N GLY A 108 7.29 5.11 5.21
CA GLY A 108 7.69 6.18 6.11
C GLY A 108 7.87 7.54 5.43
N ILE A 109 8.46 7.56 4.23
CA ILE A 109 8.54 8.78 3.41
C ILE A 109 7.13 9.29 3.10
N GLY A 110 6.24 8.41 2.63
CA GLY A 110 4.87 8.80 2.31
C GLY A 110 4.10 9.33 3.52
N THR A 111 4.24 8.71 4.70
CA THR A 111 3.61 9.20 5.92
C THR A 111 4.21 10.53 6.40
N ALA A 112 5.53 10.73 6.29
CA ALA A 112 6.17 12.01 6.63
C ALA A 112 5.69 13.15 5.73
N PHE A 113 5.55 12.90 4.42
CA PHE A 113 4.99 13.88 3.48
C PHE A 113 3.51 14.19 3.81
N ARG A 114 2.73 13.19 4.25
CA ARG A 114 1.36 13.42 4.75
C ARG A 114 1.35 14.29 6.00
N VAL A 115 2.24 14.05 6.97
CA VAL A 115 2.37 14.90 8.16
C VAL A 115 2.63 16.36 7.75
N ALA A 116 3.59 16.59 6.85
CA ALA A 116 3.88 17.93 6.35
C ALA A 116 2.68 18.55 5.61
N ALA A 117 1.99 17.77 4.78
CA ALA A 117 0.78 18.20 4.06
C ALA A 117 -0.31 18.72 5.01
N PHE A 118 -0.60 17.93 6.06
CA PHE A 118 -1.62 18.26 7.05
C PHE A 118 -1.16 19.32 8.03
N ALA A 119 0.14 19.42 8.35
CA ALA A 119 0.65 20.47 9.24
C ALA A 119 0.62 21.86 8.59
N LEU A 120 0.85 21.95 7.28
CA LEU A 120 0.86 23.23 6.56
C LEU A 120 -0.55 23.77 6.30
N ASP A 121 -1.33 23.07 5.47
CA ASP A 121 -2.72 23.42 5.18
C ASP A 121 -3.42 22.21 4.54
N PRO A 122 -4.35 21.54 5.25
CA PRO A 122 -5.10 20.43 4.69
C PRO A 122 -5.94 20.92 3.52
N HIS A 123 -5.53 20.55 2.31
CA HIS A 123 -6.26 20.89 1.07
C HIS A 123 -6.37 22.39 0.76
N GLY A 124 -5.55 23.25 1.38
CA GLY A 124 -5.53 24.68 1.09
C GLY A 124 -6.75 25.45 1.60
N ILE A 125 -7.49 24.88 2.57
CA ILE A 125 -8.77 25.41 3.06
C ILE A 125 -8.58 26.64 3.94
N ARG A 126 -7.50 26.71 4.73
CA ARG A 126 -7.37 27.72 5.80
C ARG A 126 -6.65 28.98 5.34
N TRP A 127 -5.58 28.84 4.58
CA TRP A 127 -4.71 29.97 4.23
C TRP A 127 -4.84 30.38 2.77
N GLY A 128 -5.64 29.66 1.98
CA GLY A 128 -5.51 29.66 0.54
C GLY A 128 -4.18 29.02 0.15
N VAL A 129 -4.15 28.29 -0.94
CA VAL A 129 -2.98 27.52 -1.38
C VAL A 129 -1.73 28.42 -1.49
N ARG A 130 -0.85 28.40 -0.48
CA ARG A 130 0.39 29.23 -0.41
C ARG A 130 1.28 29.01 -1.64
N SER A 131 1.28 27.78 -2.17
CA SER A 131 1.76 27.42 -3.50
C SER A 131 1.12 26.09 -3.96
N ARG A 132 0.47 26.10 -5.13
CA ARG A 132 -0.17 24.90 -5.72
C ARG A 132 0.83 23.77 -5.93
N GLN A 133 2.06 24.13 -6.24
CA GLN A 133 3.15 23.18 -6.48
C GLN A 133 3.52 22.42 -5.21
N VAL A 134 3.65 23.12 -4.08
CA VAL A 134 3.95 22.49 -2.78
C VAL A 134 2.83 21.54 -2.37
N PHE A 135 1.58 21.98 -2.53
CA PHE A 135 0.42 21.14 -2.24
C PHE A 135 0.40 19.85 -3.08
N VAL A 136 0.56 19.97 -4.40
CA VAL A 136 0.59 18.80 -5.30
C VAL A 136 1.75 17.88 -4.95
N LEU A 137 2.93 18.43 -4.66
CA LEU A 137 4.10 17.66 -4.26
C LEU A 137 3.83 16.81 -3.00
N LEU A 138 3.31 17.45 -1.96
CA LEU A 138 3.03 16.83 -0.68
C LEU A 138 1.96 15.73 -0.75
N TYR A 139 1.05 15.81 -1.72
CA TYR A 139 0.00 14.80 -1.92
C TYR A 139 0.35 13.72 -2.94
N ALA A 140 1.24 14.00 -3.90
CA ALA A 140 1.68 13.07 -4.93
C ALA A 140 2.72 12.06 -4.40
N VAL A 141 3.73 12.54 -3.67
CA VAL A 141 4.82 11.69 -3.16
C VAL A 141 4.30 10.49 -2.36
N PRO A 142 3.36 10.64 -1.40
CA PRO A 142 2.81 9.49 -0.68
C PRO A 142 2.18 8.45 -1.61
N VAL A 143 1.42 8.87 -2.63
CA VAL A 143 0.76 7.94 -3.55
C VAL A 143 1.79 7.14 -4.34
N ILE A 144 2.83 7.80 -4.86
CA ILE A 144 3.90 7.16 -5.63
C ILE A 144 4.64 6.14 -4.76
N THR A 145 5.09 6.56 -3.56
CA THR A 145 5.91 5.71 -2.70
C THR A 145 5.10 4.53 -2.15
N TRP A 146 3.81 4.72 -1.86
CA TRP A 146 2.94 3.67 -1.35
C TRP A 146 2.59 2.61 -2.40
N ILE A 147 2.31 3.00 -3.65
CA ILE A 147 2.09 2.02 -4.72
C ILE A 147 3.39 1.23 -4.97
N ALA A 148 4.54 1.91 -5.01
CA ALA A 148 5.84 1.25 -5.14
C ALA A 148 6.14 0.28 -3.97
N ALA A 149 5.83 0.68 -2.73
CA ALA A 149 5.95 -0.19 -1.56
C ALA A 149 5.03 -1.42 -1.66
N GLY A 150 3.82 -1.25 -2.18
CA GLY A 150 2.88 -2.36 -2.45
C GLY A 150 3.48 -3.44 -3.36
N TYR A 151 4.10 -3.06 -4.47
CA TYR A 151 4.82 -4.01 -5.33
C TYR A 151 6.03 -4.65 -4.61
N GLY A 152 6.71 -3.89 -3.76
CA GLY A 152 7.79 -4.39 -2.91
C GLY A 152 7.34 -5.47 -1.92
N VAL A 153 6.10 -5.41 -1.40
CA VAL A 153 5.55 -6.46 -0.53
C VAL A 153 5.48 -7.81 -1.25
N CYS A 154 5.12 -7.82 -2.53
CA CYS A 154 5.11 -9.04 -3.33
C CYS A 154 6.53 -9.62 -3.49
N LEU A 155 7.54 -8.75 -3.70
CA LEU A 155 8.95 -9.17 -3.73
C LEU A 155 9.41 -9.71 -2.38
N TYR A 156 9.00 -9.08 -1.27
CA TYR A 156 9.32 -9.56 0.06
C TYR A 156 8.79 -10.98 0.29
N TRP A 157 7.53 -11.23 -0.07
CA TRP A 157 6.95 -12.59 0.03
C TRP A 157 7.73 -13.61 -0.82
N MET A 158 8.21 -13.23 -2.01
CA MET A 158 9.08 -14.12 -2.80
C MET A 158 10.38 -14.45 -2.08
N GLU A 159 11.05 -13.46 -1.50
CA GLU A 159 12.31 -13.68 -0.79
C GLU A 159 12.11 -14.55 0.46
N VAL A 160 11.02 -14.37 1.20
CA VAL A 160 10.69 -15.21 2.37
C VAL A 160 10.46 -16.67 1.96
N CYS A 161 9.79 -16.91 0.83
CA CYS A 161 9.53 -18.26 0.34
C CYS A 161 10.78 -18.96 -0.19
N CYS A 162 11.65 -18.23 -0.91
CA CYS A 162 12.92 -18.78 -1.40
C CYS A 162 13.84 -19.25 -0.26
N TYR A 163 13.72 -18.65 0.92
CA TYR A 163 14.52 -19.01 2.10
C TYR A 163 13.97 -20.19 2.91
N GLN A 164 12.64 -20.39 2.93
CA GLN A 164 12.02 -21.41 3.78
C GLN A 164 12.15 -22.83 3.19
N GLU A 165 12.02 -23.03 1.88
CA GLU A 165 12.06 -24.37 1.28
C GLU A 165 12.51 -24.35 -0.21
N LEU A 166 13.50 -25.19 -0.51
CA LEU A 166 13.87 -25.76 -1.83
C LEU A 166 14.53 -24.85 -2.88
N SER A 167 15.71 -25.30 -3.31
CA SER A 167 16.51 -24.95 -4.49
C SER A 167 15.79 -24.97 -5.86
N LYS A 168 14.47 -25.13 -5.90
CA LYS A 168 13.63 -25.09 -7.09
C LYS A 168 12.70 -23.89 -7.04
N ASP A 169 13.28 -22.70 -7.21
CA ASP A 169 12.54 -21.52 -7.68
C ASP A 169 11.62 -21.94 -8.84
N SER A 170 10.31 -21.90 -8.61
CA SER A 170 9.35 -22.21 -9.66
C SER A 170 9.59 -21.28 -10.85
N ARG A 171 9.45 -21.77 -12.09
CA ARG A 171 9.63 -20.94 -13.30
C ARG A 171 8.76 -19.67 -13.26
N PHE A 172 7.65 -19.71 -12.52
CA PHE A 172 6.78 -18.58 -12.26
C PHE A 172 7.46 -17.48 -11.43
N VAL A 173 8.09 -17.81 -10.29
CA VAL A 173 8.78 -16.82 -9.43
C VAL A 173 9.95 -16.16 -10.15
N LYS A 174 10.74 -16.94 -10.91
CA LYS A 174 11.86 -16.39 -11.71
C LYS A 174 11.42 -15.38 -12.75
N LYS A 175 10.23 -15.56 -13.36
CA LYS A 175 9.66 -14.63 -14.35
C LYS A 175 8.98 -13.43 -13.70
N LEU A 176 8.32 -13.62 -12.54
CA LEU A 176 7.56 -12.55 -11.90
C LEU A 176 8.47 -11.51 -11.20
N ARG A 177 9.63 -11.93 -10.69
CA ARG A 177 10.60 -11.02 -10.04
C ARG A 177 11.06 -9.85 -10.93
N PRO A 178 11.59 -10.04 -12.15
CA PRO A 178 11.98 -8.92 -13.01
C PRO A 178 10.78 -8.06 -13.44
N VAL A 179 9.58 -8.66 -13.57
CA VAL A 179 8.35 -7.92 -13.85
C VAL A 179 8.01 -6.98 -12.68
N LEU A 180 8.12 -7.44 -11.43
CA LEU A 180 7.88 -6.60 -10.25
C LEU A 180 8.88 -5.44 -10.14
N TYR A 181 10.18 -5.69 -10.37
CA TYR A 181 11.16 -4.61 -10.41
C TYR A 181 10.85 -3.60 -11.51
N SER A 182 10.51 -4.08 -12.71
CA SER A 182 10.10 -3.23 -13.82
C SER A 182 8.84 -2.41 -13.48
N LEU A 183 7.84 -3.01 -12.82
CA LEU A 183 6.63 -2.31 -12.37
C LEU A 183 6.93 -1.25 -11.31
N ILE A 184 7.85 -1.50 -10.37
CA ILE A 184 8.32 -0.49 -9.41
C ILE A 184 8.97 0.68 -10.15
N THR A 185 9.88 0.41 -11.08
CA THR A 185 10.54 1.46 -11.87
C THR A 185 9.53 2.23 -12.72
N MET A 186 8.63 1.54 -13.42
CA MET A 186 7.55 2.15 -14.22
C MET A 186 6.63 3.00 -13.35
N CYS A 187 6.26 2.52 -12.16
CA CYS A 187 5.47 3.28 -11.19
C CYS A 187 6.16 4.60 -10.82
N LEU A 188 7.46 4.58 -10.51
CA LEU A 188 8.21 5.80 -10.18
C LEU A 188 8.35 6.74 -11.39
N VAL A 189 8.72 6.22 -12.55
CA VAL A 189 9.00 7.01 -13.76
C VAL A 189 7.73 7.58 -14.40
N ILE A 190 6.61 6.85 -14.35
CA ILE A 190 5.34 7.26 -14.97
C ILE A 190 4.49 8.09 -14.00
N LEU A 191 4.35 7.67 -12.73
CA LEU A 191 3.50 8.41 -11.79
C LEU A 191 4.11 9.75 -11.39
N ALA A 192 5.43 9.89 -11.30
CA ALA A 192 6.05 11.17 -10.97
C ALA A 192 5.61 12.30 -11.93
N PRO A 193 5.88 12.25 -13.25
CA PRO A 193 5.47 13.33 -14.15
C PRO A 193 3.96 13.51 -14.19
N ILE A 194 3.16 12.42 -14.19
CA ILE A 194 1.70 12.51 -14.28
C ILE A 194 1.06 13.13 -13.03
N THR A 195 1.60 12.83 -11.84
CA THR A 195 1.07 13.38 -10.59
C THR A 195 1.53 14.81 -10.33
N PHE A 196 2.67 15.24 -10.89
CA PHE A 196 3.13 16.64 -10.83
C PHE A 196 2.56 17.53 -11.94
N TRP A 197 2.15 16.96 -13.08
CA TRP A 197 1.59 17.71 -14.21
C TRP A 197 0.40 18.64 -13.86
N PRO A 198 -0.57 18.26 -13.00
CA PRO A 198 -1.63 19.17 -12.57
C PRO A 198 -1.13 20.41 -11.82
N ALA A 199 0.09 20.39 -11.30
CA ALA A 199 0.70 21.57 -10.65
C ALA A 199 1.15 22.63 -11.65
N THR A 200 1.44 22.25 -12.91
CA THR A 200 2.02 23.14 -13.92
C THR A 200 0.97 23.68 -14.89
N VAL A 201 -0.03 22.88 -15.28
CA VAL A 201 -0.93 23.23 -16.40
C VAL A 201 -2.32 23.69 -15.96
N GLY A 202 -2.76 23.35 -14.74
CA GLY A 202 -4.06 23.82 -14.24
C GLY A 202 -5.31 23.19 -14.86
N ASP A 203 -5.16 22.24 -15.79
CA ASP A 203 -6.24 21.67 -16.60
C ASP A 203 -7.01 20.53 -15.88
N PRO A 204 -8.36 20.53 -15.83
CA PRO A 204 -9.17 19.42 -15.33
C PRO A 204 -8.88 18.05 -15.97
N ARG A 205 -8.44 18.02 -17.23
CA ARG A 205 -8.03 16.77 -17.92
C ARG A 205 -6.80 16.14 -17.25
N ALA A 206 -5.93 16.95 -16.66
CA ALA A 206 -4.77 16.48 -15.92
C ALA A 206 -5.17 15.70 -14.66
N ASP A 207 -6.26 16.11 -13.99
CA ASP A 207 -6.78 15.39 -12.83
C ASP A 207 -7.37 14.04 -13.22
N LEU A 208 -8.14 13.97 -14.31
CA LEU A 208 -8.68 12.71 -14.82
C LEU A 208 -7.56 11.73 -15.19
N LEU A 209 -6.54 12.21 -15.91
CA LEU A 209 -5.38 11.39 -16.27
C LEU A 209 -4.64 10.90 -15.02
N ARG A 210 -4.39 11.79 -14.05
CA ARG A 210 -3.77 11.43 -12.76
C ARG A 210 -4.55 10.34 -12.04
N TYR A 211 -5.85 10.52 -11.82
CA TYR A 211 -6.67 9.52 -11.13
C TYR A 211 -6.71 8.20 -11.91
N GLY A 212 -6.90 8.24 -13.23
CA GLY A 212 -6.94 7.06 -14.07
C GLY A 212 -5.64 6.25 -14.01
N THR A 213 -4.49 6.91 -14.15
CA THR A 213 -3.19 6.23 -14.09
C THR A 213 -2.89 5.68 -12.70
N VAL A 214 -3.17 6.44 -11.63
CA VAL A 214 -2.99 5.96 -10.25
C VAL A 214 -3.84 4.71 -10.00
N GLN A 215 -5.11 4.72 -10.43
CA GLN A 215 -6.00 3.56 -10.27
C GLN A 215 -5.54 2.36 -11.10
N LEU A 216 -5.01 2.57 -12.31
CA LEU A 216 -4.46 1.48 -13.13
C LEU A 216 -3.30 0.76 -12.43
N PHE A 217 -2.34 1.51 -11.87
CA PHE A 217 -1.25 0.92 -11.10
C PHE A 217 -1.76 0.24 -9.82
N PHE A 218 -2.71 0.85 -9.10
CA PHE A 218 -3.29 0.24 -7.91
C PHE A 218 -3.97 -1.09 -8.26
N ILE A 219 -4.78 -1.15 -9.32
CA ILE A 219 -5.42 -2.39 -9.79
C ILE A 219 -4.36 -3.45 -10.15
N GLY A 220 -3.31 -3.07 -10.87
CA GLY A 220 -2.22 -3.99 -11.20
C GLY A 220 -1.55 -4.57 -9.94
N PHE A 221 -1.26 -3.71 -8.96
CA PHE A 221 -0.76 -4.12 -7.64
C PHE A 221 -1.74 -5.06 -6.93
N LEU A 222 -3.03 -4.74 -6.91
CA LEU A 222 -4.07 -5.53 -6.26
C LEU A 222 -4.17 -6.94 -6.88
N ILE A 223 -4.25 -7.02 -8.21
CA ILE A 223 -4.35 -8.29 -8.94
C ILE A 223 -3.14 -9.17 -8.66
N ILE A 224 -1.93 -8.63 -8.78
CA ILE A 224 -0.70 -9.39 -8.54
C ILE A 224 -0.65 -9.88 -7.08
N THR A 225 -1.00 -9.02 -6.14
CA THR A 225 -1.01 -9.35 -4.71
C THR A 225 -2.03 -10.45 -4.39
N ILE A 226 -3.24 -10.38 -4.95
CA ILE A 226 -4.28 -11.40 -4.72
C ILE A 226 -3.84 -12.73 -5.31
N ILE A 227 -3.41 -12.76 -6.59
CA ILE A 227 -2.99 -13.99 -7.25
C ILE A 227 -1.84 -14.63 -6.47
N TYR A 228 -0.78 -13.85 -6.24
CA TYR A 228 0.41 -14.38 -5.59
C TYR A 228 0.18 -14.72 -4.11
N GLY A 229 -0.54 -13.87 -3.37
CA GLY A 229 -0.87 -14.10 -1.97
C GLY A 229 -1.79 -15.30 -1.75
N CYS A 230 -2.76 -15.53 -2.63
CA CYS A 230 -3.60 -16.74 -2.60
C CYS A 230 -2.80 -18.00 -2.93
N SER A 231 -1.95 -17.95 -3.96
CA SER A 231 -1.04 -19.06 -4.27
C SER A 231 -0.15 -19.38 -3.08
N LEU A 232 0.49 -18.36 -2.49
CA LEU A 232 1.35 -18.51 -1.31
C LEU A 232 0.59 -19.09 -0.12
N ARG A 233 -0.62 -18.59 0.17
CA ARG A 233 -1.46 -19.13 1.24
C ARG A 233 -1.77 -20.61 1.01
N SER A 234 -2.01 -21.03 -0.24
CA SER A 234 -2.25 -22.43 -0.58
C SER A 234 -1.01 -23.29 -0.36
N TYR A 235 0.18 -22.80 -0.73
CA TYR A 235 1.45 -23.51 -0.50
C TYR A 235 1.74 -23.66 1.00
N LEU A 236 1.56 -22.60 1.78
CA LEU A 236 1.73 -22.64 3.23
C LEU A 236 0.66 -23.49 3.94
N ARG A 237 -0.37 -23.98 3.22
CA ARG A 237 -1.44 -24.76 3.83
C ARG A 237 -0.92 -26.08 4.39
N ASP A 238 0.02 -26.67 3.67
CA ASP A 238 0.53 -28.02 3.93
C ASP A 238 1.60 -28.01 5.05
N LEU A 239 2.08 -26.83 5.43
CA LEU A 239 2.98 -26.62 6.55
C LEU A 239 2.19 -26.44 7.86
N THR A 240 2.44 -27.30 8.85
CA THR A 240 1.75 -27.28 10.15
C THR A 240 2.42 -26.37 11.18
N SER A 241 3.62 -25.86 10.92
CA SER A 241 4.38 -25.02 11.85
C SER A 241 3.62 -23.77 12.28
N GLU A 242 3.77 -23.37 13.54
CA GLU A 242 3.12 -22.17 14.11
C GLU A 242 3.49 -20.91 13.32
N THR A 243 4.74 -20.83 12.85
CA THR A 243 5.23 -19.75 11.99
C THR A 243 4.46 -19.68 10.66
N ALA A 244 4.21 -20.83 10.01
CA ALA A 244 3.45 -20.88 8.76
C ALA A 244 1.97 -20.54 8.97
N GLN A 245 1.38 -20.95 10.10
CA GLN A 245 0.02 -20.54 10.47
C GLN A 245 -0.10 -19.02 10.67
N ASN A 246 0.85 -18.42 11.39
CA ASN A 246 0.88 -16.97 11.61
C ASN A 246 1.07 -16.21 10.28
N MET A 247 1.97 -16.68 9.41
CA MET A 247 2.19 -16.07 8.10
C MET A 247 0.94 -16.14 7.21
N ARG A 248 0.23 -17.28 7.18
CA ARG A 248 -1.07 -17.40 6.46
C ARG A 248 -2.11 -16.41 6.95
N ARG A 249 -2.23 -16.23 8.28
CA ARG A 249 -3.15 -15.26 8.88
C ARG A 249 -2.79 -13.83 8.48
N LYS A 250 -1.50 -13.48 8.55
CA LYS A 250 -1.00 -12.15 8.12
C LYS A 250 -1.29 -11.88 6.64
N ILE A 251 -0.99 -12.83 5.74
CA ILE A 251 -1.27 -12.69 4.30
C ILE A 251 -2.78 -12.49 4.05
N THR A 252 -3.62 -13.29 4.71
CA THR A 252 -5.08 -13.22 4.55
C THR A 252 -5.61 -11.86 5.00
N MET A 253 -5.23 -11.42 6.20
CA MET A 253 -5.63 -10.11 6.71
C MET A 253 -5.11 -8.99 5.81
N TYR A 254 -3.88 -9.14 5.31
CA TYR A 254 -3.29 -8.16 4.40
C TYR A 254 -4.11 -7.99 3.12
N ILE A 255 -4.49 -9.10 2.46
CA ILE A 255 -5.30 -9.08 1.24
C ILE A 255 -6.67 -8.47 1.49
N ILE A 256 -7.35 -8.87 2.58
CA ILE A 256 -8.68 -8.33 2.93
C ILE A 256 -8.61 -6.82 3.13
N LEU A 257 -7.68 -6.35 3.97
CA LEU A 257 -7.51 -4.93 4.25
C LEU A 257 -7.10 -4.14 3.01
N LEU A 258 -6.28 -4.74 2.12
CA LEU A 258 -5.89 -4.13 0.86
C LEU A 258 -7.09 -3.94 -0.08
N VAL A 259 -7.93 -4.97 -0.25
CA VAL A 259 -9.15 -4.91 -1.06
C VAL A 259 -10.11 -3.86 -0.50
N LEU A 260 -10.34 -3.87 0.82
CA LEU A 260 -11.20 -2.86 1.47
C LEU A 260 -10.67 -1.45 1.24
N SER A 261 -9.37 -1.23 1.44
CA SER A 261 -8.72 0.07 1.22
C SER A 261 -8.89 0.54 -0.23
N TYR A 262 -8.69 -0.37 -1.20
CA TYR A 262 -8.88 -0.07 -2.62
C TYR A 262 -10.32 0.32 -2.94
N LEU A 263 -11.31 -0.47 -2.50
CA LEU A 263 -12.73 -0.18 -2.73
C LEU A 263 -13.14 1.15 -2.11
N THR A 264 -12.64 1.47 -0.92
CA THR A 264 -12.87 2.77 -0.27
C THR A 264 -12.25 3.91 -1.09
N ILE A 265 -10.99 3.80 -1.51
CA ILE A 265 -10.31 4.84 -2.31
C ILE A 265 -11.02 5.04 -3.66
N LEU A 266 -11.43 3.95 -4.31
CA LEU A 266 -12.20 4.00 -5.56
C LEU A 266 -13.55 4.69 -5.34
N GLY A 267 -14.28 4.31 -4.30
CA GLY A 267 -15.56 4.93 -3.93
C GLY A 267 -15.42 6.43 -3.68
N CYS A 268 -14.41 6.85 -2.91
CA CYS A 268 -14.09 8.26 -2.68
C CYS A 268 -13.72 8.99 -3.98
N SER A 269 -12.95 8.36 -4.86
CA SER A 269 -12.56 8.95 -6.15
C SER A 269 -13.78 9.16 -7.05
N VAL A 270 -14.69 8.18 -7.12
CA VAL A 270 -15.95 8.29 -7.88
C VAL A 270 -16.88 9.34 -7.27
N ALA A 271 -16.98 9.41 -5.94
CA ALA A 271 -17.74 10.46 -5.24
C ALA A 271 -17.25 11.86 -5.66
N LEU A 272 -15.94 12.09 -5.56
CA LEU A 272 -15.34 13.39 -5.92
C LEU A 272 -15.53 13.74 -7.41
N VAL A 273 -15.34 12.79 -8.33
CA VAL A 273 -15.36 13.07 -9.79
C VAL A 273 -16.78 13.08 -10.36
N LYS A 274 -17.61 12.08 -10.05
CA LYS A 274 -18.92 11.86 -10.69
C LYS A 274 -20.05 12.56 -9.94
N TYR A 275 -20.09 12.38 -8.62
CA TYR A 275 -21.16 12.92 -7.79
C TYR A 275 -20.90 14.36 -7.36
N ARG A 276 -19.74 14.91 -7.74
CA ARG A 276 -19.29 16.26 -7.41
C ARG A 276 -19.45 16.57 -5.93
N THR A 277 -19.22 15.56 -5.09
CA THR A 277 -19.31 15.66 -3.62
C THR A 277 -18.33 16.69 -3.06
N ALA A 278 -17.37 17.12 -3.89
CA ALA A 278 -16.47 18.23 -3.61
C ALA A 278 -17.16 19.60 -3.53
N HIS A 279 -18.42 19.74 -3.95
CA HIS A 279 -19.13 21.01 -3.91
C HIS A 279 -19.82 21.31 -2.57
N GLU A 280 -20.01 20.30 -1.72
CA GLU A 280 -20.61 20.46 -0.39
C GLU A 280 -19.54 20.32 0.71
N LYS A 281 -19.41 21.34 1.58
CA LYS A 281 -18.41 21.42 2.66
C LYS A 281 -18.26 20.09 3.43
N TYR A 282 -19.36 19.63 4.02
CA TYR A 282 -19.35 18.46 4.90
C TYR A 282 -19.12 17.16 4.13
N ALA A 283 -19.74 17.01 2.96
CA ALA A 283 -19.58 15.83 2.13
C ALA A 283 -18.15 15.69 1.59
N TYR A 284 -17.52 16.83 1.25
CA TYR A 284 -16.10 16.91 0.92
C TYR A 284 -15.23 16.44 2.10
N LEU A 285 -15.45 16.96 3.32
CA LEU A 285 -14.67 16.58 4.49
C LEU A 285 -14.78 15.09 4.81
N ILE A 286 -16.01 14.56 4.81
CA ILE A 286 -16.29 13.15 5.09
C ILE A 286 -15.60 12.26 4.06
N THR A 287 -15.72 12.60 2.78
CA THR A 287 -15.08 11.84 1.69
C THR A 287 -13.57 11.81 1.87
N HIS A 288 -12.95 12.95 2.20
CA HIS A 288 -11.52 13.02 2.44
C HIS A 288 -11.10 12.29 3.71
N LEU A 289 -11.86 12.37 4.80
CA LEU A 289 -11.62 11.64 6.05
C LEU A 289 -11.65 10.13 5.83
N VAL A 290 -12.67 9.62 5.15
CA VAL A 290 -12.80 8.19 4.80
C VAL A 290 -11.63 7.74 3.91
N ASN A 291 -11.26 8.56 2.92
CA ASN A 291 -10.11 8.30 2.07
C ASN A 291 -8.79 8.26 2.87
N ARG A 292 -8.61 9.16 3.85
CA ARG A 292 -7.44 9.13 4.74
C ARG A 292 -7.41 7.91 5.65
N ALA A 293 -8.55 7.47 6.16
CA ALA A 293 -8.64 6.26 6.95
C ALA A 293 -8.19 5.03 6.14
N ALA A 294 -8.56 4.94 4.87
CA ALA A 294 -8.07 3.88 3.97
C ALA A 294 -6.55 3.94 3.77
N GLU A 295 -5.97 5.13 3.62
CA GLU A 295 -4.51 5.32 3.53
C GLU A 295 -3.79 4.88 4.83
N VAL A 296 -4.33 5.26 5.99
CA VAL A 296 -3.81 4.86 7.31
C VAL A 296 -3.86 3.33 7.46
N LEU A 297 -4.99 2.70 7.09
CA LEU A 297 -5.14 1.25 7.13
C LEU A 297 -4.14 0.54 6.22
N LEU A 298 -3.91 1.06 5.01
CA LEU A 298 -2.93 0.49 4.07
C LEU A 298 -1.52 0.46 4.67
N VAL A 299 -1.07 1.58 5.25
CA VAL A 299 0.27 1.68 5.84
C VAL A 299 0.38 0.86 7.12
N ALA A 300 -0.63 0.91 8.00
CA ALA A 300 -0.67 0.11 9.22
C ALA A 300 -0.56 -1.39 8.90
N ASN A 301 -1.20 -1.84 7.82
CA ASN A 301 -1.15 -3.21 7.34
C ASN A 301 0.28 -3.62 6.92
N TRP A 302 1.06 -2.74 6.29
CA TRP A 302 2.48 -3.02 6.01
C TRP A 302 3.32 -3.12 7.28
N VAL A 303 3.13 -2.21 8.24
CA VAL A 303 3.83 -2.26 9.52
C VAL A 303 3.54 -3.59 10.24
N ILE A 304 2.27 -4.02 10.29
CA ILE A 304 1.86 -5.29 10.91
C ILE A 304 2.45 -6.50 10.16
N LEU A 305 2.50 -6.43 8.83
CA LEU A 305 3.06 -7.49 7.98
C LEU A 305 4.55 -7.69 8.29
N PHE A 306 5.32 -6.60 8.33
CA PHE A 306 6.77 -6.61 8.53
C PHE A 306 7.20 -6.72 10.01
N LYS A 307 6.28 -6.49 10.96
CA LYS A 307 6.58 -6.66 12.38
C LYS A 307 7.05 -8.08 12.67
N LYS A 308 8.28 -8.20 13.19
CA LYS A 308 8.84 -9.47 13.66
C LYS A 308 7.90 -10.06 14.73
N GLY A 309 7.57 -11.35 14.61
CA GLY A 309 6.79 -12.03 15.64
C GLY A 309 7.51 -11.95 17.00
N PRO A 310 6.79 -12.05 18.13
CA PRO A 310 7.47 -12.21 19.42
C PRO A 310 8.43 -13.40 19.29
N GLU A 311 9.72 -13.15 19.51
CA GLU A 311 10.68 -14.23 19.63
C GLU A 311 10.20 -15.08 20.80
N THR A 312 9.67 -16.27 20.50
CA THR A 312 9.46 -17.28 21.51
C THR A 312 10.81 -17.41 22.19
N LYS A 313 10.91 -16.95 23.44
CA LYS A 313 12.14 -17.04 24.22
C LYS A 313 12.66 -18.45 24.00
N ARG A 314 13.77 -18.58 23.26
CA ARG A 314 14.48 -19.84 23.13
C ARG A 314 14.87 -20.17 24.56
N GLY A 315 14.08 -21.02 25.20
CA GLY A 315 14.55 -21.75 26.35
C GLY A 315 15.81 -22.46 25.86
N GLU A 316 16.91 -22.19 26.54
CA GLU A 316 18.00 -23.14 26.61
C GLU A 316 17.38 -24.51 26.90
N HIS A 317 17.78 -25.52 26.12
CA HIS A 317 17.18 -26.86 25.99
C HIS A 317 16.12 -27.04 24.89
N SER A 318 16.58 -27.26 23.67
CA SER A 318 16.35 -28.57 23.03
C SER A 318 17.17 -28.67 21.73
N SER A 319 17.97 -29.72 21.66
CA SER A 319 18.69 -30.19 20.49
C SER A 319 17.74 -30.44 19.31
N SER A 320 18.15 -29.98 18.12
CA SER A 320 17.68 -30.49 16.83
C SER A 320 16.20 -30.31 16.46
N ASN A 321 15.72 -29.07 16.40
CA ASN A 321 14.54 -28.74 15.59
C ASN A 321 14.93 -28.56 14.11
N SER A 322 15.41 -29.65 13.50
CA SER A 322 15.40 -29.78 12.05
C SER A 322 13.97 -30.13 11.65
N ILE A 323 13.33 -29.27 10.87
CA ILE A 323 11.98 -29.44 10.30
C ILE A 323 11.84 -30.76 9.51
N LEU A 324 12.97 -31.38 9.10
CA LEU A 324 13.01 -32.66 8.39
C LEU A 324 13.04 -33.92 9.29
N GLY A 325 13.18 -33.79 10.61
CA GLY A 325 13.31 -34.96 11.49
C GLY A 325 12.00 -35.72 11.75
N ASP A 326 10.88 -35.01 11.77
CA ASP A 326 9.62 -35.58 12.26
C ASP A 326 8.71 -36.16 11.18
N SER A 327 8.86 -35.76 9.90
CA SER A 327 7.99 -36.30 8.84
C SER A 327 8.43 -37.66 8.30
N LEU A 328 9.71 -38.04 8.47
CA LEU A 328 10.23 -39.36 8.03
C LEU A 328 10.13 -40.45 9.10
N ARG A 329 9.97 -40.07 10.38
CA ARG A 329 9.93 -41.04 11.48
C ARG A 329 8.52 -41.59 11.78
N SER A 330 7.48 -40.95 11.27
CA SER A 330 6.08 -41.37 11.51
C SER A 330 5.61 -42.56 10.66
N ASN A 331 6.37 -43.00 9.64
CA ASN A 331 5.95 -44.09 8.74
C ASN A 331 6.82 -45.35 8.80
N SER A 332 7.73 -45.46 9.77
CA SER A 332 8.59 -46.64 9.96
C SER A 332 8.51 -47.17 11.39
N MET A 333 7.34 -47.70 11.80
CA MET A 333 7.29 -48.81 12.77
C MET A 333 5.85 -49.30 12.96
N LYS A 334 5.48 -50.33 12.21
CA LYS A 334 4.47 -51.31 12.63
C LYS A 334 4.74 -52.66 11.94
N TYR A 335 5.76 -53.35 12.40
CA TYR A 335 5.89 -54.80 12.23
C TYR A 335 5.77 -55.47 13.60
N PRO A 336 4.86 -56.43 13.78
CA PRO A 336 4.84 -57.30 14.95
C PRO A 336 5.34 -58.71 14.58
N SER A 337 6.37 -59.19 15.28
CA SER A 337 6.67 -60.62 15.49
C SER A 337 7.90 -60.72 16.43
N THR A 338 7.75 -60.97 17.73
CA THR A 338 7.71 -62.27 18.43
C THR A 338 8.92 -63.19 18.22
N MET A 339 9.62 -63.42 19.36
CA MET A 339 10.40 -64.60 19.83
C MET A 339 11.63 -65.06 19.04
N GLU A 340 12.81 -64.96 19.70
CA GLU A 340 13.71 -66.07 20.14
C GLU A 340 14.55 -66.60 18.97
N GLU A 341 15.88 -66.77 19.04
CA GLU A 341 16.65 -67.58 19.98
C GLU A 341 18.17 -67.32 19.77
N ASP A 342 18.96 -67.90 20.67
CA ASP A 342 20.37 -67.76 21.02
C ASP A 342 21.49 -67.93 19.96
N SER A 343 22.70 -67.50 20.40
CA SER A 343 24.05 -68.07 20.11
C SER A 343 24.64 -67.78 18.71
N LEU A 344 25.94 -67.59 18.42
CA LEU A 344 27.27 -67.81 19.01
C LEU A 344 28.19 -66.74 18.36
N LEU A 345 29.11 -66.05 19.04
CA LEU A 345 30.51 -66.43 19.32
C LEU A 345 31.37 -66.83 18.09
N GLY A 346 32.47 -66.09 17.91
CA GLY A 346 33.61 -66.40 17.04
C GLY A 346 33.77 -65.42 15.87
N ASP A 347 34.95 -65.00 15.46
CA ASP A 347 36.28 -64.86 16.08
C ASP A 347 37.07 -64.04 15.04
N ASP A 348 38.08 -63.31 15.50
CA ASP A 348 39.04 -62.61 14.66
C ASP A 348 39.81 -63.58 13.74
N ASP A 349 40.10 -63.16 12.49
CA ASP A 349 41.39 -63.50 11.88
C ASP A 349 41.81 -62.45 10.81
N PRO A 350 43.02 -61.87 10.92
CA PRO A 350 43.67 -61.06 9.89
C PRO A 350 44.66 -61.90 9.05
N HIS A 351 45.08 -61.31 7.92
CA HIS A 351 46.02 -61.82 6.90
C HIS A 351 45.37 -62.59 5.73
N ASP A 352 45.51 -62.08 4.50
CA ASP A 352 46.63 -62.52 3.67
C ASP A 352 46.92 -61.58 2.49
N HIS A 353 48.18 -61.63 2.07
CA HIS A 353 48.84 -60.95 0.97
C HIS A 353 48.12 -61.08 -0.39
N HIS A 354 48.18 -60.01 -1.19
CA HIS A 354 48.76 -60.17 -2.53
C HIS A 354 49.22 -58.83 -3.13
N ASP A 355 50.54 -58.69 -3.23
CA ASP A 355 51.22 -57.80 -4.16
C ASP A 355 50.76 -58.09 -5.60
N ARG A 356 50.57 -57.02 -6.38
CA ARG A 356 50.90 -56.99 -7.81
C ARG A 356 51.05 -55.55 -8.29
N ASP A 357 52.30 -55.19 -8.51
CA ASP A 357 52.73 -54.20 -9.50
C ASP A 357 52.09 -54.49 -10.86
N ASP A 358 51.68 -53.44 -11.57
CA ASP A 358 52.12 -53.30 -12.96
C ASP A 358 52.04 -51.84 -13.43
N ASP A 359 53.20 -51.36 -13.87
CA ASP A 359 53.40 -50.21 -14.72
C ASP A 359 52.54 -50.33 -15.99
N THR A 360 51.94 -49.23 -16.44
CA THR A 360 52.06 -48.81 -17.85
C THR A 360 51.56 -47.40 -18.08
N SER A 361 52.55 -46.55 -18.32
CA SER A 361 52.54 -45.37 -19.16
C SER A 361 51.52 -45.39 -20.32
N ARG A 362 50.70 -44.33 -20.39
CA ARG A 362 50.44 -43.57 -21.63
C ARG A 362 49.91 -42.17 -21.33
#